data_AF-E9I1Z2-F1
#
_entry.id   AF-E9I1Z2-F1
#
_cell.length_a   1.000
_cell.length_b   1.000
_cell.length_c   1.000
_cell.angle_alpha   90.00
_cell.angle_beta   90.00
_cell.angle_gamma   90.00
#
_symmetry.space_group_name_H-M   'P 1'
#
loop_
_entity.id
_entity.type
_entity.pdbx_description
1 polymer ?
#
loop_
_entity_poly.entity_id
_entity_poly.type
_entity_poly.pdbx_seq_one_letter_code
_entity_poly.pdbx_strand_id
1 'polypeptide(L)'
;MLQQDQEPTLPQSFHLDAERSKELRSWMTAAQKPAEAKQLRESFVPSFGKNSFDLQVPKLDPSMARRLKEVRGGEASKAEAKEKALAASQYKILDIAKPLLYLWGSAMTEAATNPTTSDPLLVTAAESALQLWGHAFHNITVQRRENVLRLTDPRFEALLTEPGRFKPRDCGLLFGHTFLKSMVRDASDDQKLKALGQPGGRPSTSSGHHSRSSGSRGSKSDRPGSGFTLRGNFNKRGSKPGSSNRGSSDLHGSENSFYRCTVPKLPRN
;
A
#
# COMPACT_ATOMS: atom_id res chain seq x y z
N MET A 1 -20.96 4.42 -35.11
CA MET A 1 -20.54 4.90 -33.78
C MET A 1 -20.91 6.37 -33.71
N LEU A 2 -21.95 6.71 -32.96
CA LEU A 2 -22.26 8.11 -32.65
C LEU A 2 -21.53 8.43 -31.34
N GLN A 3 -20.56 9.33 -31.42
CA GLN A 3 -19.99 9.98 -30.24
C GLN A 3 -21.12 10.77 -29.57
N GLN A 4 -21.47 10.39 -28.35
CA GLN A 4 -22.26 11.26 -27.48
C GLN A 4 -21.34 12.41 -27.08
N ASP A 5 -21.62 13.59 -27.62
CA ASP A 5 -21.11 14.85 -27.10
C ASP A 5 -21.50 14.95 -25.63
N GLN A 6 -20.51 14.80 -24.76
CA GLN A 6 -20.68 15.04 -23.34
C GLN A 6 -20.74 16.56 -23.15
N GLU A 7 -21.96 17.08 -23.11
CA GLU A 7 -22.24 18.48 -22.81
C GLU A 7 -21.53 18.86 -21.49
N PRO A 8 -20.73 19.95 -21.46
CA PRO A 8 -20.07 20.36 -20.23
C PRO A 8 -21.13 20.77 -19.21
N THR A 9 -21.30 19.96 -18.16
CA THR A 9 -22.16 20.28 -17.02
C THR A 9 -21.76 21.65 -16.48
N LEU A 10 -22.64 22.64 -16.67
CA LEU A 10 -22.45 24.00 -16.16
C LEU A 10 -22.23 23.96 -14.64
N PRO A 11 -21.43 24.88 -14.07
CA PRO A 11 -21.22 24.92 -12.62
C PRO A 11 -22.55 25.14 -11.91
N GLN A 12 -22.86 24.24 -10.97
CA GLN A 12 -24.06 24.37 -10.14
C GLN A 12 -23.86 25.55 -9.18
N SER A 13 -24.48 26.69 -9.46
CA SER A 13 -24.40 27.87 -8.60
C SER A 13 -25.33 27.71 -7.39
N PHE A 14 -24.85 28.11 -6.21
CA PHE A 14 -25.64 28.17 -5.00
C PHE A 14 -25.32 29.46 -4.24
N HIS A 15 -26.28 29.96 -3.47
CA HIS A 15 -26.14 31.19 -2.71
C HIS A 15 -26.15 30.90 -1.21
N LEU A 16 -25.18 31.45 -0.48
CA LEU A 16 -25.18 31.50 0.97
C LEU A 16 -25.63 32.89 1.42
N ASP A 17 -26.57 32.96 2.35
CA ASP A 17 -26.97 34.23 2.95
C ASP A 17 -25.81 34.89 3.71
N ALA A 18 -26.00 36.17 4.07
CA ALA A 18 -24.97 36.97 4.72
C ALA A 18 -24.60 36.44 6.12
N GLU A 19 -25.54 35.82 6.82
CA GLU A 19 -25.34 35.30 8.18
C GLU A 19 -24.46 34.04 8.14
N ARG A 20 -24.84 33.05 7.31
CA ARG A 20 -24.05 31.83 7.07
C ARG A 20 -22.65 32.16 6.55
N SER A 21 -22.56 33.13 5.65
CA SER A 21 -21.27 33.60 5.13
C SER A 21 -20.40 34.27 6.19
N LYS A 22 -20.99 34.98 7.16
CA LYS A 22 -20.27 35.57 8.29
C LYS A 22 -19.81 34.50 9.28
N GLU A 23 -20.66 33.53 9.56
CA GLU A 23 -20.35 32.42 10.46
C GLU A 23 -19.21 31.55 9.92
N LEU A 24 -19.26 31.16 8.64
CA LEU A 24 -18.19 30.42 7.99
C LEU A 24 -16.84 31.15 8.09
N ARG A 25 -16.82 32.46 7.84
CA ARG A 25 -15.60 33.28 7.98
C ARG A 25 -15.09 33.32 9.42
N SER A 26 -15.99 33.33 10.40
CA SER A 26 -15.62 33.23 11.81
C SER A 26 -14.89 31.91 12.09
N TRP A 27 -15.40 30.78 11.61
CA TRP A 27 -14.74 29.48 11.80
C TRP A 27 -13.38 29.37 11.12
N MET A 28 -13.18 30.08 10.00
CA MET A 28 -11.89 30.12 9.31
C MET A 28 -10.83 30.99 9.99
N THR A 29 -11.24 31.98 10.79
CA THR A 29 -10.34 32.99 11.35
C THR A 29 -10.15 32.86 12.86
N ALA A 30 -11.09 32.24 13.56
CA ALA A 30 -11.00 31.99 15.00
C ALA A 30 -10.59 30.54 15.27
N ALA A 31 -9.66 30.34 16.21
CA ALA A 31 -9.33 29.01 16.68
C ALA A 31 -10.50 28.40 17.44
N GLN A 32 -10.94 27.21 17.04
CA GLN A 32 -11.95 26.46 17.78
C GLN A 32 -11.38 25.96 19.11
N LYS A 33 -12.17 26.02 20.19
CA LYS A 33 -11.72 25.53 21.49
C LYS A 33 -11.49 24.01 21.42
N PRO A 34 -10.46 23.46 22.10
CA PRO A 34 -10.17 22.03 22.05
C PRO A 34 -11.34 21.13 22.45
N ALA A 35 -12.16 21.55 23.43
CA ALA A 35 -13.33 20.79 23.88
C ALA A 35 -14.43 20.74 22.81
N GLU A 36 -14.73 21.87 22.16
CA GLU A 36 -15.72 21.97 21.09
C GLU A 36 -15.28 21.15 19.87
N ALA A 37 -14.00 21.24 19.49
CA ALA A 37 -13.44 20.44 18.40
C ALA A 37 -13.49 18.94 18.70
N LYS A 38 -13.24 18.53 19.95
CA LYS A 38 -13.38 17.12 20.37
C LYS A 38 -14.83 16.64 20.21
N GLN A 39 -15.80 17.44 20.65
CA GLN A 39 -17.21 17.09 20.53
C GLN A 39 -17.64 16.88 19.07
N LEU A 40 -17.19 17.74 18.14
CA LEU A 40 -17.47 17.57 16.70
C LEU A 40 -16.87 16.29 16.11
N ARG A 41 -15.75 15.78 16.64
CA ARG A 41 -15.13 14.53 16.17
C ARG A 41 -15.86 13.28 16.64
N GLU A 42 -16.57 13.40 17.76
CA GLU A 42 -17.25 12.30 18.46
C GLU A 42 -18.76 12.27 18.15
N SER A 43 -19.33 13.34 17.61
CA SER A 43 -20.76 13.45 17.29
C SER A 43 -21.22 12.54 16.16
N PHE A 44 -20.32 12.14 15.25
CA PHE A 44 -20.61 11.22 14.15
C PHE A 44 -19.65 10.03 14.20
N VAL A 45 -20.16 8.84 14.49
CA VAL A 45 -19.36 7.61 14.55
C VAL A 45 -19.90 6.61 13.53
N PRO A 46 -19.21 6.40 12.39
CA PRO A 46 -19.67 5.45 11.38
C PRO A 46 -19.47 4.01 11.88
N SER A 47 -20.45 3.16 11.59
CA SER A 47 -20.33 1.71 11.71
C SER A 47 -20.27 1.09 10.32
N PHE A 48 -19.23 0.31 10.05
CA PHE A 48 -19.12 -0.43 8.79
C PHE A 48 -19.47 -1.91 8.98
N GLY A 49 -19.83 -2.58 7.88
CA GLY A 49 -20.13 -4.01 7.90
C GLY A 49 -18.94 -4.85 8.39
N LYS A 50 -19.21 -6.06 8.89
CA LYS A 50 -18.16 -6.97 9.38
C LYS A 50 -17.07 -7.16 8.31
N ASN A 51 -15.80 -7.01 8.71
CA ASN A 51 -14.61 -7.17 7.87
C ASN A 51 -14.52 -6.22 6.66
N SER A 52 -15.17 -5.06 6.67
CA SER A 52 -15.06 -4.11 5.56
C SER A 52 -13.74 -3.33 5.60
N PHE A 53 -13.64 -2.33 6.48
CA PHE A 53 -12.49 -1.48 6.68
C PHE A 53 -12.69 -0.61 7.92
N ASP A 54 -11.59 -0.16 8.50
CA ASP A 54 -11.59 0.86 9.55
C ASP A 54 -11.18 2.21 8.97
N LEU A 55 -11.95 3.24 9.26
CA LEU A 55 -11.61 4.61 8.91
C LEU A 55 -10.49 5.11 9.83
N GLN A 56 -9.24 4.98 9.36
CA GLN A 56 -8.05 5.33 10.13
C GLN A 56 -6.96 5.97 9.27
N VAL A 57 -6.06 6.71 9.92
CA VAL A 57 -4.82 7.16 9.27
C VAL A 57 -3.88 5.96 9.10
N PRO A 58 -3.33 5.72 7.89
CA PRO A 58 -2.43 4.61 7.65
C PRO A 58 -1.21 4.67 8.57
N LYS A 59 -0.90 3.57 9.23
CA LYS A 59 0.25 3.45 10.13
C LYS A 59 1.51 3.12 9.32
N LEU A 60 2.65 3.68 9.72
CA LEU A 60 3.92 3.29 9.12
C LEU A 60 4.16 1.79 9.35
N ASP A 61 4.47 1.06 8.28
CA ASP A 61 4.74 -0.37 8.34
C ASP A 61 5.90 -0.66 9.30
N PRO A 62 5.81 -1.69 10.18
CA PRO A 62 6.86 -1.99 11.16
C PRO A 62 8.24 -2.21 10.52
N SER A 63 8.28 -2.83 9.33
CA SER A 63 9.51 -3.04 8.55
C SER A 63 10.13 -1.73 8.08
N MET A 64 9.31 -0.77 7.62
CA MET A 64 9.76 0.54 7.15
C MET A 64 10.15 1.43 8.33
N ALA A 65 9.42 1.38 9.44
CA ALA A 65 9.78 2.06 10.67
C ALA A 65 11.15 1.63 11.19
N ARG A 66 11.46 0.31 11.13
CA ARG A 66 12.79 -0.19 11.48
C ARG A 66 13.87 0.34 10.54
N ARG A 67 13.65 0.30 9.23
CA ARG A 67 14.59 0.83 8.23
C ARG A 67 14.86 2.32 8.42
N LEU A 68 13.82 3.12 8.69
CA LEU A 68 13.97 4.55 8.95
C LEU A 68 14.87 4.84 10.15
N LYS A 69 14.77 4.03 11.22
CA LYS A 69 15.64 4.12 12.40
C LYS A 69 17.09 3.70 12.13
N GLU A 70 17.32 2.85 11.14
CA GLU A 70 18.66 2.41 10.73
C GLU A 70 19.39 3.49 9.91
N VAL A 71 18.66 4.43 9.30
CA VAL A 71 19.24 5.59 8.61
C VAL A 71 19.91 6.50 9.64
N ARG A 72 21.22 6.71 9.49
CA ARG A 72 22.00 7.57 10.40
C ARG A 72 22.06 9.00 9.88
N GLY A 73 22.04 9.97 10.79
CA GLY A 73 22.29 11.38 10.48
C GLY A 73 21.07 12.29 10.65
N GLY A 74 21.29 13.61 10.50
CA GLY A 74 20.25 14.62 10.72
C GLY A 74 19.08 14.54 9.73
N GLU A 75 19.27 13.94 8.56
CA GLU A 75 18.20 13.76 7.56
C GLU A 75 17.11 12.78 8.03
N ALA A 76 17.49 11.71 8.73
CA ALA A 76 16.55 10.76 9.31
C ALA A 76 15.61 11.45 10.32
N SER A 77 16.18 12.24 11.23
CA SER A 77 15.40 13.00 12.22
C SER A 77 14.45 14.01 11.56
N LYS A 78 14.90 14.69 10.50
CA LYS A 78 14.04 15.60 9.72
C LYS A 78 12.88 14.86 9.05
N ALA A 79 13.12 13.69 8.47
CA ALA A 79 12.06 12.91 7.84
C ALA A 79 11.09 12.31 8.85
N GLU A 80 11.54 11.89 10.03
CA GLU A 80 10.66 11.46 11.12
C GLU A 80 9.75 12.61 11.60
N ALA A 81 10.31 13.80 11.78
CA ALA A 81 9.55 14.99 12.14
C ALA A 81 8.52 15.35 11.06
N LYS A 82 8.92 15.30 9.79
CA LYS A 82 8.04 15.54 8.64
C LYS A 82 6.94 14.47 8.54
N GLU A 83 7.27 13.20 8.74
CA GLU A 83 6.29 12.11 8.76
C GLU A 83 5.26 12.30 9.87
N LYS A 84 5.71 12.68 11.08
CA LYS A 84 4.81 12.99 12.20
C LYS A 84 3.90 14.18 11.88
N ALA A 85 4.42 15.22 11.24
CA ALA A 85 3.63 16.38 10.83
C ALA A 85 2.60 16.03 9.76
N LEU A 86 2.98 15.24 8.75
CA LEU A 86 2.07 14.78 7.70
C LEU A 86 0.99 13.86 8.25
N ALA A 87 1.33 12.93 9.14
CA ALA A 87 0.37 12.08 9.83
C ALA A 87 -0.63 12.91 10.65
N ALA A 88 -0.14 13.92 11.39
CA ALA A 88 -1.01 14.84 12.14
C ALA A 88 -1.96 15.63 11.22
N SER A 89 -1.50 16.10 10.06
CA SER A 89 -2.35 16.73 9.05
C SER A 89 -3.39 15.75 8.49
N GLN A 90 -3.00 14.49 8.27
CA GLN A 90 -3.92 13.46 7.79
C GLN A 90 -5.03 13.14 8.79
N TYR A 91 -4.74 13.16 10.10
CA TYR A 91 -5.78 13.03 11.13
C TYR A 91 -6.79 14.18 11.08
N LYS A 92 -6.35 15.42 10.85
CA LYS A 92 -7.25 16.57 10.69
C LYS A 92 -8.19 16.40 9.49
N ILE A 93 -7.67 15.87 8.36
CA ILE A 93 -8.52 15.54 7.19
C ILE A 93 -9.47 14.39 7.50
N LEU A 94 -9.00 13.36 8.23
CA LEU A 94 -9.84 12.22 8.62
C LEU A 94 -11.05 12.65 9.47
N ASP A 95 -10.87 13.63 10.35
CA ASP A 95 -11.96 14.16 11.21
C ASP A 95 -13.15 14.71 10.40
N ILE A 96 -12.90 15.21 9.18
CA ILE A 96 -13.93 15.75 8.27
C ILE A 96 -14.79 14.62 7.67
N ALA A 97 -14.23 13.41 7.54
CA ALA A 97 -14.87 12.31 6.83
C ALA A 97 -16.19 11.85 7.48
N LYS A 98 -16.23 11.80 8.81
CA LYS A 98 -17.36 11.22 9.55
C LYS A 98 -18.67 11.98 9.34
N PRO A 99 -18.74 13.32 9.51
CA PRO A 99 -19.96 14.05 9.20
C PRO A 99 -20.34 13.95 7.70
N LEU A 100 -19.36 13.92 6.78
CA LEU A 100 -19.65 13.74 5.35
C LEU A 100 -20.27 12.37 5.04
N LEU A 101 -19.78 11.30 5.68
CA LEU A 101 -20.36 9.95 5.56
C LEU A 101 -21.80 9.91 6.09
N TYR A 102 -22.07 10.60 7.20
CA TYR A 102 -23.42 10.71 7.73
C TYR A 102 -24.36 11.43 6.75
N LEU A 103 -23.93 12.58 6.20
CA LEU A 103 -24.71 13.32 5.22
C LEU A 103 -25.01 12.50 3.97
N TRP A 104 -23.99 11.83 3.43
CA TRP A 104 -24.15 10.98 2.24
C TRP A 104 -25.08 9.79 2.50
N GLY A 105 -24.91 9.08 3.61
CA GLY A 105 -25.76 7.96 3.99
C GLY A 105 -27.21 8.37 4.25
N SER A 106 -27.42 9.53 4.88
CA SER A 106 -28.75 10.08 5.13
C SER A 106 -29.44 10.48 3.82
N ALA A 107 -28.74 11.20 2.94
CA ALA A 107 -29.27 11.61 1.64
C ALA A 107 -29.59 10.39 0.74
N MET A 108 -28.74 9.37 0.74
CA MET A 108 -29.00 8.11 0.03
C MET A 108 -30.23 7.38 0.57
N THR A 109 -30.40 7.35 1.89
CA THR A 109 -31.57 6.73 2.52
C THR A 109 -32.84 7.47 2.15
N GLU A 110 -32.83 8.81 2.21
CA GLU A 110 -33.96 9.65 1.83
C GLU A 110 -34.34 9.48 0.36
N ALA A 111 -33.35 9.45 -0.54
CA ALA A 111 -33.57 9.20 -1.96
C ALA A 111 -34.16 7.82 -2.24
N ALA A 112 -33.83 6.82 -1.43
CA ALA A 112 -34.41 5.47 -1.54
C ALA A 112 -35.84 5.40 -0.99
N THR A 113 -36.14 6.10 0.12
CA THR A 113 -37.47 6.06 0.76
C THR A 113 -38.49 6.97 0.09
N ASN A 114 -38.06 8.16 -0.35
CA ASN A 114 -38.92 9.20 -0.91
C ASN A 114 -38.35 9.75 -2.23
N PRO A 115 -38.23 8.92 -3.29
CA PRO A 115 -37.55 9.30 -4.54
C PRO A 115 -38.20 10.45 -5.29
N THR A 116 -39.47 10.76 -5.01
CA THR A 116 -40.21 11.85 -5.65
C THR A 116 -39.98 13.20 -5.00
N THR A 117 -39.51 13.23 -3.74
CA THR A 117 -39.32 14.49 -2.97
C THR A 117 -37.87 14.73 -2.59
N SER A 118 -37.02 13.70 -2.64
CA SER A 118 -35.59 13.82 -2.35
C SER A 118 -34.88 14.69 -3.39
N ASP A 119 -34.00 15.58 -2.93
CA ASP A 119 -33.13 16.35 -3.82
C ASP A 119 -31.93 15.49 -4.29
N PRO A 120 -31.85 15.10 -5.58
CA PRO A 120 -30.73 14.32 -6.09
C PRO A 120 -29.39 15.09 -6.05
N LEU A 121 -29.43 16.42 -5.99
CA LEU A 121 -28.23 17.25 -5.88
C LEU A 121 -27.57 17.08 -4.51
N LEU A 122 -28.33 16.80 -3.46
CA LEU A 122 -27.76 16.58 -2.11
C LEU A 122 -26.87 15.33 -2.07
N VAL A 123 -27.33 14.24 -2.69
CA VAL A 123 -26.55 12.99 -2.82
C VAL A 123 -25.28 13.26 -3.62
N THR A 124 -25.42 13.94 -4.76
CA THR A 124 -24.31 14.27 -5.66
C THR A 124 -23.27 15.16 -4.98
N ALA A 125 -23.71 16.17 -4.23
CA ALA A 125 -22.84 17.08 -3.49
C ALA A 125 -22.10 16.36 -2.35
N ALA A 126 -22.80 15.51 -1.59
CA ALA A 126 -22.18 14.72 -0.52
C ALA A 126 -21.17 13.70 -1.07
N GLU A 127 -21.49 13.04 -2.18
CA GLU A 127 -20.57 12.13 -2.87
C GLU A 127 -19.33 12.88 -3.40
N SER A 128 -19.53 14.04 -4.04
CA SER A 128 -18.43 14.89 -4.53
C SER A 128 -17.51 15.33 -3.38
N ALA A 129 -18.08 15.72 -2.23
CA ALA A 129 -17.31 16.07 -1.04
C ALA A 129 -16.47 14.89 -0.51
N LEU A 130 -17.04 13.67 -0.50
CA LEU A 130 -16.31 12.45 -0.11
C LEU A 130 -15.20 12.10 -1.10
N GLN A 131 -15.42 12.27 -2.40
CA GLN A 131 -14.39 12.06 -3.43
C GLN A 131 -13.23 13.05 -3.28
N LEU A 132 -13.52 14.34 -3.07
CA LEU A 132 -12.52 15.37 -2.82
C LEU A 132 -11.75 15.14 -1.52
N TRP A 133 -12.45 14.73 -0.47
CA TRP A 133 -11.84 14.31 0.79
C TRP A 133 -10.88 13.13 0.57
N GLY A 134 -11.32 12.09 -0.15
CA GLY A 134 -10.51 10.92 -0.49
C GLY A 134 -9.26 11.29 -1.29
N HIS A 135 -9.40 12.20 -2.25
CA HIS A 135 -8.28 12.74 -3.02
C HIS A 135 -7.26 13.51 -2.14
N ALA A 136 -7.72 14.39 -1.26
CA ALA A 136 -6.85 15.11 -0.33
C ALA A 136 -6.13 14.16 0.64
N PHE A 137 -6.84 13.16 1.17
CA PHE A 137 -6.28 12.12 2.03
C PHE A 137 -5.23 11.27 1.29
N HIS A 138 -5.48 10.93 0.03
CA HIS A 138 -4.55 10.19 -0.81
C HIS A 138 -3.27 11.00 -1.07
N ASN A 139 -3.38 12.30 -1.40
CA ASN A 139 -2.22 13.14 -1.65
C ASN A 139 -1.28 13.23 -0.44
N ILE A 140 -1.81 13.34 0.77
CA ILE A 140 -0.98 13.26 1.99
C ILE A 140 -0.35 11.87 2.13
N THR A 141 -1.10 10.81 1.83
CA THR A 141 -0.57 9.43 1.88
C THR A 141 0.61 9.25 0.93
N VAL A 142 0.55 9.80 -0.28
CA VAL A 142 1.66 9.78 -1.25
C VAL A 142 2.87 10.55 -0.72
N GLN A 143 2.67 11.77 -0.20
CA GLN A 143 3.76 12.56 0.40
C GLN A 143 4.45 11.84 1.57
N ARG A 144 3.68 11.14 2.39
CA ARG A 144 4.20 10.31 3.50
C ARG A 144 5.04 9.15 2.97
N ARG A 145 4.55 8.44 1.95
CA ARG A 145 5.28 7.34 1.29
C ARG A 145 6.60 7.81 0.68
N GLU A 146 6.58 8.90 -0.08
CA GLU A 146 7.77 9.50 -0.68
C GLU A 146 8.79 9.91 0.39
N ASN A 147 8.32 10.59 1.44
CA ASN A 147 9.18 11.06 2.53
C ASN A 147 9.96 9.91 3.20
N VAL A 148 9.29 8.79 3.48
CA VAL A 148 9.94 7.62 4.07
C VAL A 148 10.83 6.91 3.06
N LEU A 149 10.30 6.63 1.86
CA LEU A 149 10.98 5.76 0.89
C LEU A 149 12.24 6.39 0.32
N ARG A 150 12.24 7.71 0.12
CA ARG A 150 13.42 8.46 -0.36
C ARG A 150 14.65 8.28 0.52
N LEU A 151 14.46 8.11 1.83
CA LEU A 151 15.57 7.90 2.76
C LEU A 151 15.92 6.43 2.96
N THR A 152 14.92 5.54 3.03
CA THR A 152 15.20 4.13 3.36
C THR A 152 15.63 3.34 2.14
N ASP A 153 14.92 3.49 1.02
CA ASP A 153 15.13 2.69 -0.18
C ASP A 153 14.77 3.46 -1.47
N PRO A 154 15.48 4.57 -1.79
CA PRO A 154 15.14 5.45 -2.91
C PRO A 154 15.06 4.77 -4.28
N ARG A 155 15.71 3.62 -4.45
CA ARG A 155 15.64 2.82 -5.69
C ARG A 155 14.23 2.31 -6.02
N PHE A 156 13.34 2.25 -5.04
CA PHE A 156 11.96 1.81 -5.24
C PHE A 156 10.96 2.98 -5.36
N GLU A 157 11.43 4.24 -5.43
CA GLU A 157 10.54 5.42 -5.55
C GLU A 157 9.62 5.33 -6.78
N ALA A 158 10.12 4.80 -7.89
CA ALA A 158 9.33 4.54 -9.10
C ALA A 158 8.15 3.58 -8.87
N LEU A 159 8.23 2.67 -7.88
CA LEU A 159 7.12 1.75 -7.57
C LEU A 159 5.91 2.49 -6.98
N LEU A 160 6.08 3.71 -6.46
CA LEU A 160 4.97 4.48 -5.88
C LEU A 160 3.93 4.89 -6.91
N THR A 161 4.34 5.07 -8.17
CA THR A 161 3.45 5.53 -9.27
C THR A 161 2.90 4.37 -10.10
N GLU A 162 3.41 3.16 -9.91
CA GLU A 162 2.97 2.02 -10.71
C GLU A 162 1.55 1.55 -10.33
N PRO A 163 0.70 1.26 -11.33
CA PRO A 163 -0.66 0.82 -11.08
C PRO A 163 -0.68 -0.56 -10.39
N GLY A 164 -1.65 -0.75 -9.49
CA GLY A 164 -1.85 -2.04 -8.82
C GLY A 164 -0.86 -2.37 -7.69
N ARG A 165 0.09 -1.48 -7.38
CA ARG A 165 1.02 -1.67 -6.25
C ARG A 165 0.38 -1.47 -4.87
N PHE A 166 -0.72 -0.74 -4.82
CA PHE A 166 -1.51 -0.52 -3.61
C PHE A 166 -2.89 -1.14 -3.78
N LYS A 167 -3.38 -1.83 -2.73
CA LYS A 167 -4.72 -2.41 -2.70
C LYS A 167 -5.56 -1.76 -1.61
N PRO A 168 -6.87 -1.52 -1.85
CA PRO A 168 -7.76 -0.93 -0.84
C PRO A 168 -7.76 -1.69 0.50
N ARG A 169 -7.67 -3.02 0.47
CA ARG A 169 -7.60 -3.86 1.68
C ARG A 169 -6.38 -3.60 2.58
N ASP A 170 -5.31 -3.01 2.02
CA ASP A 170 -4.08 -2.72 2.76
C ASP A 170 -4.07 -1.28 3.31
N CYS A 171 -5.19 -0.54 3.24
CA CYS A 171 -5.27 0.88 3.57
C CYS A 171 -4.94 1.24 5.03
N GLY A 172 -4.96 0.28 5.96
CA GLY A 172 -4.54 0.50 7.35
C GLY A 172 -3.03 0.70 7.52
N LEU A 173 -2.24 0.34 6.52
CA LEU A 173 -0.78 0.49 6.49
C LEU A 173 -0.36 1.49 5.43
N LEU A 174 0.71 2.25 5.70
CA LEU A 174 1.17 3.31 4.83
C LEU A 174 1.59 2.75 3.47
N PHE A 175 2.38 1.67 3.45
CA PHE A 175 2.79 0.97 2.23
C PHE A 175 1.94 -0.29 2.02
N GLY A 176 1.76 -1.09 3.07
CA GLY A 176 0.94 -2.30 3.01
C GLY A 176 1.64 -3.49 2.37
N HIS A 177 1.03 -4.66 2.58
CA HIS A 177 1.65 -5.93 2.20
C HIS A 177 1.90 -6.05 0.69
N THR A 178 0.96 -5.56 -0.15
CA THR A 178 1.09 -5.65 -1.61
C THR A 178 2.30 -4.87 -2.14
N PHE A 179 2.52 -3.65 -1.63
CA PHE A 179 3.66 -2.83 -2.01
C PHE A 179 4.98 -3.42 -1.52
N LEU A 180 5.05 -3.81 -0.24
CA LEU A 180 6.27 -4.37 0.33
C LEU A 180 6.68 -5.69 -0.35
N LYS A 181 5.71 -6.55 -0.70
CA LYS A 181 5.97 -7.76 -1.49
C LYS A 181 6.56 -7.44 -2.87
N SER A 182 6.09 -6.36 -3.49
CA SER A 182 6.61 -5.87 -4.77
C SER A 182 8.07 -5.43 -4.65
N MET A 183 8.39 -4.62 -3.64
CA MET A 183 9.78 -4.21 -3.38
C MET A 183 10.71 -5.42 -3.19
N VAL A 184 10.30 -6.41 -2.40
CA VAL A 184 11.12 -7.61 -2.15
C VAL A 184 11.33 -8.43 -3.42
N ARG A 185 10.28 -8.58 -4.25
CA ARG A 185 10.37 -9.29 -5.52
C ARG A 185 11.34 -8.56 -6.47
N ASP A 186 11.15 -7.27 -6.67
CA ASP A 186 11.95 -6.49 -7.61
C ASP A 186 13.42 -6.44 -7.14
N ALA A 187 13.68 -6.36 -5.83
CA ALA A 187 15.03 -6.52 -5.26
C ALA A 187 15.65 -7.89 -5.55
N SER A 188 14.85 -8.96 -5.45
CA SER A 188 15.31 -10.33 -5.68
C SER A 188 15.61 -10.58 -7.16
N ASP A 189 14.81 -10.03 -8.06
CA ASP A 189 14.99 -10.18 -9.50
C ASP A 189 16.22 -9.38 -9.98
N ASP A 190 16.43 -8.17 -9.46
CA ASP A 190 17.66 -7.40 -9.66
C ASP A 190 18.92 -8.16 -9.22
N GLN A 191 18.86 -8.84 -8.07
CA GLN A 191 19.97 -9.64 -7.57
C GLN A 191 20.28 -10.83 -8.49
N LYS A 192 19.25 -11.49 -9.04
CA LYS A 192 19.42 -12.58 -10.01
C LYS A 192 20.03 -12.07 -11.31
N LEU A 193 19.57 -10.93 -11.83
CA LEU A 193 20.13 -10.32 -13.05
C LEU A 193 21.61 -9.97 -12.88
N LYS A 194 22.00 -9.42 -11.73
CA LYS A 194 23.41 -9.14 -11.41
C LYS A 194 24.27 -10.40 -11.35
N ALA A 195 23.73 -11.51 -10.82
CA ALA A 195 24.43 -12.78 -10.77
C ALA A 195 24.67 -13.40 -12.16
N LEU A 196 23.76 -13.18 -13.12
CA LEU A 196 23.91 -13.63 -14.51
C LEU A 196 24.94 -12.79 -15.29
N GLY A 197 25.08 -11.50 -14.95
CA GLY A 197 25.95 -10.55 -15.64
C GLY A 197 27.41 -10.53 -15.20
N GLN A 198 27.83 -11.34 -14.21
CA GLN A 198 29.22 -11.43 -13.78
C GLN A 198 30.04 -12.32 -14.75
N PRO A 199 30.96 -11.76 -15.57
CA PRO A 199 31.87 -12.56 -16.38
C PRO A 199 32.92 -13.15 -15.44
N GLY A 200 32.80 -14.43 -15.10
CA GLY A 200 33.74 -15.13 -14.22
C GLY A 200 33.10 -15.95 -13.10
N GLY A 201 31.77 -16.00 -13.01
CA GLY A 201 31.08 -16.95 -12.14
C GLY A 201 31.35 -18.38 -12.60
N ARG A 202 32.33 -19.04 -11.97
CA ARG A 202 32.63 -20.47 -12.14
C ARG A 202 31.31 -21.26 -12.17
N PRO A 203 31.05 -22.10 -13.18
CA PRO A 203 29.96 -23.06 -13.08
C PRO A 203 30.25 -23.93 -11.86
N SER A 204 29.29 -24.02 -10.95
CA SER A 204 29.30 -25.01 -9.88
C SER A 204 29.62 -26.36 -10.50
N THR A 205 30.83 -26.86 -10.27
CA THR A 205 31.31 -28.13 -10.81
C THR A 205 30.40 -29.21 -10.28
N SER A 206 29.48 -29.68 -11.13
CA SER A 206 28.86 -30.98 -10.99
C SER A 206 30.00 -31.98 -11.00
N SER A 207 30.32 -32.53 -9.83
CA SER A 207 31.26 -33.62 -9.64
C SER A 207 30.70 -34.87 -10.31
N GLY A 208 30.91 -34.98 -11.63
CA GLY A 208 30.74 -36.20 -12.40
C GLY A 208 32.09 -36.88 -12.50
N HIS A 209 32.21 -38.04 -11.83
CA HIS A 209 33.26 -39.02 -12.08
C HIS A 209 33.47 -39.23 -13.58
N HIS A 210 34.72 -39.38 -14.03
CA HIS A 210 35.21 -40.51 -14.85
C HIS A 210 36.74 -40.56 -14.84
N SER A 211 37.22 -41.79 -14.83
CA SER A 211 38.56 -42.28 -14.49
C SER A 211 39.51 -42.47 -15.68
N ARG A 212 40.81 -42.66 -15.37
CA ARG A 212 41.92 -43.26 -16.17
C ARG A 212 42.72 -42.27 -17.00
N SER A 213 44.06 -42.34 -17.15
CA SER A 213 45.15 -43.06 -16.47
C SER A 213 46.49 -42.59 -17.09
N SER A 214 47.58 -42.84 -16.36
CA SER A 214 48.97 -43.06 -16.82
C SER A 214 49.94 -41.86 -16.87
N GLY A 215 51.15 -42.08 -16.33
CA GLY A 215 52.33 -41.27 -16.64
C GLY A 215 53.32 -40.93 -15.51
N SER A 216 53.76 -41.90 -14.72
CA SER A 216 55.12 -42.07 -14.13
C SER A 216 56.15 -40.92 -14.20
N ARG A 217 56.72 -40.52 -13.03
CA ARG A 217 58.17 -40.43 -12.67
C ARG A 217 58.34 -39.58 -11.40
N GLY A 218 58.77 -40.18 -10.27
CA GLY A 218 60.06 -39.91 -9.58
C GLY A 218 59.99 -38.65 -8.67
N SER A 219 60.53 -38.52 -7.47
CA SER A 219 61.51 -39.25 -6.67
C SER A 219 61.33 -38.84 -5.19
N LYS A 220 62.03 -39.55 -4.30
CA LYS A 220 61.93 -39.56 -2.83
C LYS A 220 62.46 -38.28 -2.15
N SER A 221 61.90 -37.93 -0.98
CA SER A 221 62.66 -37.60 0.24
C SER A 221 61.74 -37.52 1.46
N ASP A 222 62.05 -38.34 2.46
CA ASP A 222 61.51 -38.30 3.82
C ASP A 222 62.00 -37.06 4.60
N ARG A 223 61.13 -36.43 5.40
CA ARG A 223 61.19 -36.41 6.89
C ARG A 223 60.26 -35.35 7.52
N PRO A 224 59.86 -35.55 8.79
CA PRO A 224 58.54 -35.16 9.31
C PRO A 224 58.59 -33.93 10.23
N GLY A 225 57.45 -33.24 10.34
CA GLY A 225 57.26 -32.10 11.26
C GLY A 225 55.82 -32.05 11.77
N SER A 226 55.65 -32.49 13.02
CA SER A 226 54.45 -32.53 13.85
C SER A 226 53.54 -31.29 13.76
N GLY A 227 52.24 -31.51 13.52
CA GLY A 227 51.18 -30.51 13.64
C GLY A 227 49.86 -31.17 14.01
N PHE A 228 49.55 -31.16 15.30
CA PHE A 228 48.38 -31.77 15.94
C PHE A 228 47.14 -30.90 15.68
N THR A 229 46.06 -31.43 15.08
CA THR A 229 44.69 -30.94 15.31
C THR A 229 43.65 -32.06 15.14
N LEU A 230 42.88 -32.25 16.22
CA LEU A 230 41.70 -33.11 16.32
C LEU A 230 40.53 -32.69 15.40
N ARG A 231 39.61 -33.65 15.23
CA ARG A 231 38.22 -33.64 14.69
C ARG A 231 38.15 -34.30 13.32
N GLY A 232 37.52 -35.46 13.10
CA GLY A 232 36.34 -36.03 13.76
C GLY A 232 35.13 -35.89 12.84
N ASN A 233 35.13 -36.53 11.66
CA ASN A 233 34.02 -36.50 10.70
C ASN A 233 33.29 -37.86 10.67
N PHE A 234 32.08 -37.87 11.21
CA PHE A 234 31.11 -38.95 11.01
C PHE A 234 30.28 -38.66 9.75
N ASN A 235 30.31 -39.58 8.79
CA ASN A 235 29.36 -39.66 7.68
C ASN A 235 28.17 -40.54 8.08
N LYS A 236 26.93 -40.13 7.77
CA LYS A 236 25.83 -41.06 7.47
C LYS A 236 24.69 -40.36 6.70
N ARG A 237 24.49 -40.83 5.46
CA ARG A 237 23.23 -41.13 4.72
C ARG A 237 22.15 -40.02 4.66
N GLY A 238 21.57 -39.64 3.53
CA GLY A 238 21.22 -40.39 2.31
C GLY A 238 19.70 -40.28 2.08
N SER A 239 19.30 -40.12 0.80
CA SER A 239 17.94 -40.29 0.23
C SER A 239 17.08 -39.03 -0.05
N LYS A 240 17.08 -38.63 -1.33
CA LYS A 240 15.91 -38.20 -2.14
C LYS A 240 15.24 -39.48 -2.73
N PRO A 241 13.99 -39.51 -3.24
CA PRO A 241 13.38 -38.61 -4.25
C PRO A 241 11.88 -38.31 -3.94
N GLY A 242 11.05 -37.62 -4.72
CA GLY A 242 11.04 -37.14 -6.09
C GLY A 242 9.79 -36.28 -6.33
N SER A 243 9.75 -35.61 -7.47
CA SER A 243 8.69 -34.72 -7.95
C SER A 243 7.66 -35.47 -8.80
N SER A 244 6.39 -35.05 -8.77
CA SER A 244 5.46 -35.22 -9.90
C SER A 244 4.46 -34.06 -9.97
N ASN A 245 4.52 -33.37 -11.10
CA ASN A 245 3.64 -32.31 -11.61
C ASN A 245 2.28 -32.84 -12.11
N ARG A 246 1.28 -31.94 -12.20
CA ARG A 246 0.21 -31.76 -13.23
C ARG A 246 -1.06 -31.24 -12.54
N GLY A 247 -1.80 -30.23 -13.00
CA GLY A 247 -1.75 -29.45 -14.23
C GLY A 247 -2.93 -28.45 -14.29
N SER A 248 -2.95 -27.69 -15.39
CA SER A 248 -4.06 -26.88 -15.95
C SER A 248 -4.53 -25.62 -15.21
N SER A 249 -4.33 -24.48 -15.88
CA SER A 249 -5.30 -23.39 -15.89
C SER A 249 -5.31 -22.73 -17.26
N ASP A 250 -6.47 -22.84 -17.90
CA ASP A 250 -6.85 -22.24 -19.17
C ASP A 250 -6.78 -20.70 -19.17
N LEU A 251 -6.54 -20.16 -20.35
CA LEU A 251 -6.66 -18.75 -20.73
C LEU A 251 -8.10 -18.49 -21.23
N HIS A 252 -8.77 -17.45 -20.74
CA HIS A 252 -9.35 -16.34 -21.54
C HIS A 252 -10.43 -15.53 -20.79
N GLY A 253 -10.39 -14.21 -20.99
CA GLY A 253 -11.50 -13.25 -20.83
C GLY A 253 -11.79 -12.82 -19.38
N SER A 254 -12.10 -11.58 -19.06
CA SER A 254 -12.35 -10.37 -19.84
C SER A 254 -12.43 -9.17 -18.87
N GLU A 255 -12.16 -7.99 -19.43
CA GLU A 255 -12.93 -6.74 -19.27
C GLU A 255 -13.18 -6.05 -17.91
N ASN A 256 -13.06 -4.72 -18.02
CA ASN A 256 -13.64 -3.65 -17.22
C ASN A 256 -14.88 -4.04 -16.40
N SER A 257 -14.84 -3.75 -15.09
CA SER A 257 -16.06 -3.59 -14.30
C SER A 257 -16.00 -2.29 -13.52
N PHE A 258 -16.61 -1.26 -14.11
CA PHE A 258 -17.22 -0.15 -13.39
C PHE A 258 -18.27 -0.76 -12.45
N TYR A 259 -18.13 -0.55 -11.14
CA TYR A 259 -19.09 -1.06 -10.17
C TYR A 259 -20.44 -0.35 -10.34
N ARG A 260 -21.42 -1.08 -10.88
CA ARG A 260 -22.85 -0.78 -10.78
C ARG A 260 -23.35 -1.48 -9.53
N CYS A 261 -23.65 -0.73 -8.46
CA CYS A 261 -24.31 -1.28 -7.28
C CYS A 261 -25.76 -1.66 -7.62
N THR A 262 -26.09 -2.95 -7.60
CA THR A 262 -27.46 -3.45 -7.61
C THR A 262 -27.98 -3.51 -6.17
N VAL A 263 -29.17 -2.95 -5.97
CA VAL A 263 -29.88 -2.93 -4.67
C VAL A 263 -30.46 -4.33 -4.37
N PRO A 264 -30.27 -4.89 -3.17
CA PRO A 264 -30.90 -6.16 -2.81
C PRO A 264 -32.39 -5.99 -2.52
N LYS A 265 -33.23 -6.85 -3.10
CA LYS A 265 -34.66 -6.96 -2.78
C LYS A 265 -34.83 -7.59 -1.39
N LEU A 266 -35.59 -6.93 -0.52
CA LEU A 266 -36.07 -7.46 0.75
C LEU A 266 -37.10 -8.60 0.52
N PRO A 267 -37.18 -9.58 1.44
CA PRO A 267 -38.17 -10.65 1.35
C PRO A 267 -39.56 -10.10 1.66
N ARG A 268 -40.57 -10.59 0.93
CA ARG A 268 -41.98 -10.41 1.32
C ARG A 268 -42.33 -11.46 2.38
N ASN A 269 -43.09 -10.99 3.38
CA ASN A 269 -43.63 -11.68 4.58
C ASN A 269 -43.66 -13.20 4.54
#